data_AF-A0A8H7N8K9-F1
#
_entry.id   AF-A0A8H7N8K9-F1
#
_cell.length_a   1.000
_cell.length_b   1.000
_cell.length_c   1.000
_cell.angle_alpha   90.00
_cell.angle_beta   90.00
_cell.angle_gamma   90.00
#
_symmetry.space_group_name_H-M   'P 1'
#
loop_
_entity.id
_entity.type
_entity.pdbx_description
1 polymer ?
#
loop_
_entity_poly.entity_id
_entity_poly.type
_entity_poly.pdbx_seq_one_letter_code
_entity_poly.pdbx_strand_id
1 'polypeptide(L)'
;MKVFATLAALLPLVAAKVTYEGYQVFRVESHDSYPAIETALANLGSITLHIDGAYSAVNVAIAPEKLEDFHALGLDATLIEEDLASTFEEEKFEAYESTLKTKDTIAAIPPISYFNAYHTFAEHGTFLSDLQAAFPSNSEVLQLATRLKAALSEASTFGEAEARARSLLSCGTAQSMPVNGLLPRLLSILHTRLLRSIWPRMPPLLPR
;
A
#
# COMPACT_ATOMS: atom_id res chain seq x y z
N MET A 1 -20.51 42.52 30.98
CA MET A 1 -20.25 41.15 30.50
C MET A 1 -19.15 41.23 29.45
N LYS A 2 -17.94 40.74 29.75
CA LYS A 2 -16.80 40.71 28.80
C LYS A 2 -16.54 39.25 28.46
N VAL A 3 -16.78 38.89 27.20
CA VAL A 3 -16.61 37.53 26.69
C VAL A 3 -15.15 37.36 26.30
N PHE A 4 -14.44 36.46 26.95
CA PHE A 4 -13.10 36.05 26.54
C PHE A 4 -13.25 35.06 25.38
N ALA A 5 -12.89 35.48 24.18
CA ALA A 5 -12.73 34.59 23.04
C ALA A 5 -11.32 33.96 23.11
N THR A 6 -11.23 32.73 23.60
CA THR A 6 -10.02 31.91 23.50
C THR A 6 -9.89 31.39 22.07
N LEU A 7 -8.92 31.91 21.34
CA LEU A 7 -8.50 31.40 20.03
C LEU A 7 -7.73 30.09 20.24
N ALA A 8 -8.39 28.94 20.04
CA ALA A 8 -7.72 27.65 20.02
C ALA A 8 -6.92 27.54 18.71
N ALA A 9 -5.59 27.63 18.82
CA ALA A 9 -4.69 27.39 17.70
C ALA A 9 -4.72 25.90 17.34
N LEU A 10 -5.47 25.56 16.28
CA LEU A 10 -5.31 24.32 15.53
C LEU A 10 -4.01 24.42 14.72
N LEU A 11 -2.88 24.10 15.34
CA LEU A 11 -1.66 23.80 14.58
C LEU A 11 -1.89 22.44 13.89
N PRO A 12 -1.84 22.35 12.54
CA PRO A 12 -1.75 21.06 11.91
C PRO A 12 -0.43 20.42 12.36
N LEU A 13 -0.53 19.25 12.99
CA LEU A 13 0.62 18.38 13.22
C LEU A 13 1.07 17.88 11.84
N VAL A 14 1.85 18.70 11.13
CA VAL A 14 2.57 18.26 9.95
C VAL A 14 3.54 17.20 10.45
N ALA A 15 3.21 15.93 10.21
CA ALA A 15 4.14 14.85 10.40
C ALA A 15 5.42 15.24 9.65
N ALA A 16 6.54 15.36 10.36
CA ALA A 16 7.80 15.75 9.76
C ALA A 16 8.13 14.79 8.62
N LYS A 17 8.48 15.34 7.45
CA LYS A 17 9.00 14.56 6.32
C LYS A 17 10.23 13.81 6.83
N VAL A 18 10.19 12.48 6.81
CA VAL A 18 11.36 11.65 7.11
C VAL A 18 12.36 11.85 5.97
N THR A 19 13.59 12.20 6.30
CA THR A 19 14.70 12.30 5.36
C THR A 19 15.57 11.05 5.46
N TYR A 20 16.12 10.60 4.33
CA TYR A 20 17.01 9.44 4.24
C TYR A 20 18.42 9.85 3.81
N GLU A 21 18.79 11.11 4.06
CA GLU A 21 20.09 11.67 3.68
C GLU A 21 21.22 10.92 4.39
N GLY A 22 22.17 10.42 3.60
CA GLY A 22 23.34 9.70 4.10
C GLY A 22 23.03 8.29 4.62
N TYR A 23 21.82 7.76 4.37
CA TYR A 23 21.55 6.35 4.59
C TYR A 23 22.28 5.53 3.54
N GLN A 24 23.06 4.54 3.98
CA GLN A 24 23.73 3.60 3.08
C GLN A 24 22.94 2.31 2.98
N VAL A 25 22.86 1.75 1.77
CA VAL A 25 22.18 0.48 1.51
C VAL A 25 23.21 -0.62 1.37
N PHE A 26 23.05 -1.68 2.17
CA PHE A 26 23.90 -2.87 2.12
C PHE A 26 23.09 -4.11 1.76
N ARG A 27 23.65 -4.97 0.92
CA ARG A 27 23.22 -6.35 0.75
C ARG A 27 23.99 -7.23 1.72
N VAL A 28 23.29 -7.89 2.63
CA VAL A 28 23.87 -8.79 3.63
C VAL A 28 23.57 -10.23 3.25
N GLU A 29 24.61 -11.03 3.04
CA GLU A 29 24.48 -12.46 2.76
C GLU A 29 24.12 -13.21 4.05
N SER A 30 23.13 -14.10 3.95
CA SER A 30 22.59 -14.76 5.12
C SER A 30 23.32 -16.03 5.51
N HIS A 31 23.96 -16.71 4.54
CA HIS A 31 24.65 -18.00 4.71
C HIS A 31 23.86 -18.99 5.59
N ASP A 32 22.58 -19.21 5.24
CA ASP A 32 21.63 -20.07 5.97
C ASP A 32 21.29 -19.64 7.41
N SER A 33 21.69 -18.43 7.82
CA SER A 33 21.54 -17.89 9.18
C SER A 33 20.66 -16.64 9.24
N TYR A 34 19.70 -16.51 8.31
CA TYR A 34 18.81 -15.34 8.22
C TYR A 34 18.15 -14.93 9.55
N PRO A 35 17.58 -15.82 10.39
CA PRO A 35 16.92 -15.39 11.63
C PRO A 35 17.85 -14.69 12.63
N ALA A 36 19.12 -15.09 12.69
CA ALA A 36 20.12 -14.45 13.54
C ALA A 36 20.48 -13.06 13.03
N ILE A 37 20.65 -12.93 11.70
CA ILE A 37 20.93 -11.68 11.02
C ILE A 37 19.77 -10.70 11.15
N GLU A 38 18.53 -11.16 10.93
CA GLU A 38 17.32 -10.36 11.10
C GLU A 38 17.21 -9.80 12.52
N THR A 39 17.53 -10.62 13.53
CA THR A 39 17.53 -10.17 14.93
C THR A 39 18.60 -9.11 15.18
N ALA A 40 19.82 -9.29 14.66
CA ALA A 40 20.91 -8.32 14.82
C ALA A 40 20.58 -6.97 14.14
N LEU A 41 20.05 -7.03 12.92
CA LEU A 41 19.63 -5.88 12.12
C LEU A 41 18.44 -5.13 12.75
N ALA A 42 17.47 -5.86 13.29
CA ALA A 42 16.34 -5.27 14.02
C ALA A 42 16.80 -4.51 15.27
N ASN A 43 17.77 -5.05 16.02
CA ASN A 43 18.33 -4.38 17.21
C ASN A 43 19.08 -3.09 16.85
N LEU A 44 19.67 -3.03 15.66
CA LEU A 44 20.35 -1.85 15.14
C LEU A 44 19.36 -0.75 14.70
N GLY A 45 18.09 -1.11 14.46
CA GLY A 45 17.09 -0.20 13.91
C GLY A 45 17.23 0.00 12.39
N SER A 46 17.80 -0.97 11.67
CA SER A 46 17.93 -0.91 10.21
C SER A 46 16.57 -0.97 9.52
N ILE A 47 16.48 -0.43 8.30
CA ILE A 47 15.28 -0.51 7.47
C ILE A 47 15.47 -1.63 6.44
N THR A 48 14.64 -2.68 6.51
CA THR A 48 14.65 -3.74 5.50
C THR A 48 13.97 -3.28 4.21
N LEU A 49 14.72 -3.30 3.11
CA LEU A 49 14.25 -2.91 1.78
C LEU A 49 13.84 -4.11 0.92
N HIS A 50 14.60 -5.20 1.01
CA HIS A 50 14.37 -6.41 0.22
C HIS A 50 14.87 -7.65 0.97
N ILE A 51 14.17 -8.76 0.81
CA ILE A 51 14.62 -10.08 1.26
C ILE A 51 14.59 -10.98 0.04
N ASP A 52 15.73 -11.58 -0.31
CA ASP A 52 15.80 -12.55 -1.40
C ASP A 52 14.90 -13.75 -1.05
N GLY A 53 14.23 -14.33 -2.05
CA GLY A 53 13.17 -15.32 -1.81
C GLY A 53 13.60 -16.54 -0.98
N ALA A 54 14.82 -17.06 -1.19
CA ALA A 54 15.38 -18.17 -0.42
C ALA A 54 15.93 -17.74 0.95
N TYR A 55 15.68 -16.51 1.38
CA TYR A 55 16.32 -15.85 2.51
C TYR A 55 17.85 -15.85 2.41
N SER A 56 18.39 -15.94 1.20
CA SER A 56 19.84 -15.99 0.94
C SER A 56 20.54 -14.67 1.23
N ALA A 57 19.83 -13.55 1.09
CA ALA A 57 20.33 -12.23 1.42
C ALA A 57 19.20 -11.28 1.79
N VAL A 58 19.58 -10.16 2.42
CA VAL A 58 18.69 -9.06 2.78
C VAL A 58 19.35 -7.73 2.42
N ASN A 59 18.58 -6.83 1.78
CA ASN A 59 19.01 -5.46 1.56
C ASN A 59 18.47 -4.59 2.69
N VAL A 60 19.36 -3.86 3.36
CA VAL A 60 19.02 -2.98 4.48
C VAL A 60 19.58 -1.59 4.26
N ALA A 61 18.82 -0.57 4.65
CA ALA A 61 19.31 0.79 4.78
C ALA A 61 19.74 1.05 6.22
N ILE A 62 20.95 1.58 6.38
CA ILE A 62 21.58 1.89 7.66
C ILE A 62 21.75 3.40 7.77
N ALA A 63 21.30 3.96 8.89
CA ALA A 63 21.46 5.38 9.20
C ALA A 63 22.95 5.71 9.41
N PRO A 64 23.41 6.92 9.05
CA PRO A 64 24.83 7.29 9.12
C PRO A 64 25.40 7.16 10.54
N GLU A 65 24.61 7.45 11.58
CA GLU A 65 24.99 7.30 12.98
C GLU A 65 25.10 5.83 13.46
N LYS A 66 24.64 4.88 12.65
CA LYS A 66 24.65 3.43 12.94
C LYS A 66 25.63 2.62 12.10
N LEU A 67 26.41 3.26 11.24
CA LEU A 67 27.37 2.57 10.38
C LEU A 67 28.49 1.87 11.16
N GLU A 68 29.03 2.51 12.20
CA GLU A 68 30.08 1.89 13.03
C GLU A 68 29.54 0.64 13.75
N ASP A 69 28.37 0.77 14.39
CA ASP A 69 27.65 -0.33 15.04
C ASP A 69 27.37 -1.48 14.04
N PHE A 70 26.98 -1.14 12.79
CA PHE A 70 26.73 -2.12 11.73
C PHE A 70 28.00 -2.88 11.33
N HIS A 71 29.10 -2.18 11.06
CA HIS A 71 30.36 -2.81 10.69
C HIS A 71 30.94 -3.69 11.81
N ALA A 72 30.69 -3.31 13.07
CA ALA A 72 31.08 -4.11 14.23
C ALA A 72 30.37 -5.47 14.31
N LEU A 73 29.22 -5.65 13.63
CA LEU A 73 28.54 -6.96 13.56
C LEU A 73 29.33 -7.98 12.73
N GLY A 74 30.28 -7.54 11.89
CA GLY A 74 31.12 -8.43 11.09
C GLY A 74 30.34 -9.29 10.09
N LEU A 75 29.20 -8.80 9.62
CA LEU A 75 28.36 -9.47 8.63
C LEU A 75 29.03 -9.42 7.25
N ASP A 76 28.77 -10.45 6.43
CA ASP A 76 29.15 -10.45 5.02
C ASP A 76 28.21 -9.49 4.27
N ALA A 77 28.65 -8.24 4.12
CA ALA A 77 27.86 -7.14 3.60
C ALA A 77 28.57 -6.44 2.43
N THR A 78 27.83 -6.22 1.35
CA THR A 78 28.26 -5.45 0.18
C THR A 78 27.48 -4.15 0.10
N LEU A 79 28.17 -3.01 -0.06
CA LEU A 79 27.55 -1.72 -0.28
C LEU A 79 26.87 -1.69 -1.66
N ILE A 80 25.60 -1.31 -1.69
CA ILE A 80 24.80 -1.14 -2.91
C ILE A 80 24.72 0.35 -3.26
N GLU A 81 24.35 1.19 -2.28
CA GLU A 81 24.18 2.63 -2.46
C GLU A 81 24.76 3.42 -1.29
N GLU A 82 25.48 4.49 -1.61
CA GLU A 82 26.13 5.38 -0.63
C GLU A 82 25.19 6.41 -0.02
N ASP A 83 24.14 6.81 -0.75
CA ASP A 83 23.13 7.75 -0.27
C ASP A 83 21.76 7.40 -0.84
N LEU A 84 20.91 6.80 -0.01
CA LEU A 84 19.55 6.43 -0.37
C LEU A 84 18.72 7.64 -0.82
N ALA A 85 18.96 8.83 -0.26
CA ALA A 85 18.21 10.02 -0.66
C ALA A 85 18.42 10.38 -2.13
N SER A 86 19.62 10.16 -2.66
CA SER A 86 19.98 10.47 -4.05
C SER A 86 19.16 9.65 -5.06
N THR A 87 18.78 8.41 -4.70
CA THR A 87 17.98 7.54 -5.57
C THR A 87 16.58 8.08 -5.85
N PHE A 88 16.04 8.91 -4.95
CA PHE A 88 14.73 9.54 -5.12
C PHE A 88 14.79 10.79 -6.02
N GLU A 89 15.96 11.41 -6.20
CA GLU A 89 16.10 12.59 -7.05
C GLU A 89 15.93 12.27 -8.54
N GLU A 90 16.18 11.02 -8.93
CA GLU A 90 15.98 10.53 -10.30
C GLU A 90 14.50 10.23 -10.60
N GLU A 91 13.66 10.09 -9.57
CA GLU A 91 12.23 9.82 -9.72
C GLU A 91 11.49 11.07 -10.20
N LYS A 92 10.77 10.94 -11.32
CA LYS A 92 9.98 12.04 -11.89
C LYS A 92 8.54 11.97 -11.41
N PHE A 93 8.09 13.05 -10.79
CA PHE A 93 6.68 13.30 -10.55
C PHE A 93 6.15 14.26 -11.61
N GLU A 94 5.08 13.84 -12.30
CA GLU A 94 4.38 14.69 -13.25
C GLU A 94 2.92 14.76 -12.85
N ALA A 95 2.31 15.94 -12.98
CA ALA A 95 0.89 16.08 -12.71
C ALA A 95 0.09 15.42 -13.84
N TYR A 96 -0.92 14.64 -13.49
CA TYR A 96 -1.86 14.11 -14.46
C TYR A 96 -3.08 15.04 -14.59
N GLU A 97 -3.28 15.57 -15.79
CA GLU A 97 -4.49 16.30 -16.11
C GLU A 97 -5.55 15.39 -16.72
N SER A 98 -6.78 15.51 -16.20
CA SER A 98 -7.90 14.75 -16.75
C SER A 98 -8.13 15.05 -18.23
N THR A 99 -8.36 13.99 -19.02
CA THR A 99 -8.77 14.09 -20.42
C THR A 99 -10.26 14.41 -20.56
N LEU A 100 -11.05 14.23 -19.49
CA LEU A 100 -12.44 14.63 -19.41
C LEU A 100 -12.54 16.13 -19.14
N LYS A 101 -12.72 16.93 -20.19
CA LYS A 101 -12.89 18.39 -20.05
C LYS A 101 -14.33 18.78 -19.70
N THR A 102 -15.33 18.02 -20.16
CA THR A 102 -16.75 18.15 -19.78
C THR A 102 -17.45 16.78 -19.82
N LYS A 103 -18.59 16.64 -19.11
CA LYS A 103 -19.38 15.38 -19.07
C LYS A 103 -19.92 14.92 -20.43
N ASP A 104 -20.02 15.83 -21.40
CA ASP A 104 -20.68 15.60 -22.69
C ASP A 104 -19.69 15.45 -23.86
N THR A 105 -18.38 15.46 -23.59
CA THR A 105 -17.36 15.21 -24.61
C THR A 105 -17.06 13.72 -24.75
N ILE A 106 -16.77 13.28 -25.98
CA ILE A 106 -16.19 11.95 -26.21
C ILE A 106 -14.90 11.89 -25.39
N ALA A 107 -14.87 10.99 -24.40
CA ALA A 107 -13.72 10.83 -23.54
C ALA A 107 -12.49 10.48 -24.39
N ALA A 108 -11.49 11.36 -24.37
CA ALA A 108 -10.22 11.06 -25.02
C ALA A 108 -9.49 9.99 -24.20
N ILE A 109 -8.90 9.02 -24.91
CA ILE A 109 -8.09 7.97 -24.29
C ILE A 109 -6.92 8.65 -23.55
N PRO A 110 -6.71 8.36 -22.25
CA PRO A 110 -5.55 8.86 -21.51
C PRO A 110 -4.24 8.55 -22.24
N PRO A 111 -3.30 9.51 -22.31
CA PRO A 111 -2.07 9.31 -23.05
C PRO A 111 -1.19 8.23 -22.38
N ILE A 112 -0.52 7.42 -23.19
CA ILE A 112 0.41 6.38 -22.70
C ILE A 112 1.58 6.97 -21.90
N SER A 113 1.89 8.26 -22.10
CA SER A 113 2.91 8.98 -21.35
C SER A 113 2.61 9.07 -19.84
N TYR A 114 1.37 8.79 -19.42
CA TYR A 114 1.04 8.62 -18.00
C TYR A 114 2.01 7.65 -17.30
N PHE A 115 2.44 6.58 -17.98
CA PHE A 115 3.34 5.58 -17.39
C PHE A 115 4.81 6.00 -17.32
N ASN A 116 5.17 7.21 -17.75
CA ASN A 116 6.56 7.69 -17.75
C ASN A 116 6.96 8.40 -16.44
N ALA A 117 6.01 8.62 -15.52
CA ALA A 117 6.22 9.36 -14.29
C ALA A 117 5.35 8.81 -13.14
N TYR A 118 5.72 9.16 -11.91
CA TYR A 118 4.91 8.93 -10.73
C TYR A 118 3.80 9.98 -10.62
N HIS A 119 2.66 9.53 -10.12
CA HIS A 119 1.46 10.34 -9.92
C HIS A 119 0.98 10.21 -8.48
N THR A 120 0.29 11.22 -7.97
CA THR A 120 -0.36 11.14 -6.66
C THR A 120 -1.47 10.09 -6.67
N PHE A 121 -1.85 9.58 -5.50
CA PHE A 121 -2.95 8.62 -5.39
C PHE A 121 -4.27 9.17 -5.96
N ALA A 122 -4.54 10.47 -5.79
CA ALA A 122 -5.75 11.11 -6.32
C ALA A 122 -5.77 11.08 -7.86
N GLU A 123 -4.61 11.33 -8.49
CA GLU A 123 -4.45 11.31 -9.94
C GLU A 123 -4.63 9.92 -10.55
N HIS A 124 -4.24 8.85 -9.84
CA HIS A 124 -4.57 7.49 -10.26
C HIS A 124 -6.09 7.27 -10.36
N GLY A 125 -6.87 7.81 -9.40
CA GLY A 125 -8.32 7.76 -9.45
C GLY A 125 -8.92 8.51 -10.65
N THR A 126 -8.35 9.68 -10.96
CA THR A 126 -8.71 10.47 -12.14
C THR A 126 -8.39 9.70 -13.42
N PHE A 127 -7.18 9.16 -13.57
CA PHE A 127 -6.76 8.35 -14.71
C PHE A 127 -7.68 7.14 -14.95
N LEU A 128 -8.02 6.40 -13.89
CA LEU A 128 -8.94 5.25 -13.99
C LEU A 128 -10.36 5.68 -14.42
N SER A 129 -10.82 6.84 -13.96
CA SER A 129 -12.13 7.39 -14.35
C SER A 129 -12.14 7.80 -15.82
N ASP A 130 -11.08 8.47 -16.27
CA ASP A 130 -10.91 8.86 -17.68
C ASP A 130 -10.81 7.65 -18.60
N LEU A 131 -10.06 6.62 -18.18
CA LEU A 131 -9.92 5.36 -18.92
C LEU A 131 -11.28 4.65 -19.04
N GLN A 132 -12.05 4.61 -17.95
CA GLN A 132 -13.39 4.00 -17.97
C GLN A 132 -14.34 4.77 -18.89
N ALA A 133 -14.29 6.10 -18.86
CA ALA A 133 -15.11 6.93 -19.73
C ALA A 133 -14.75 6.75 -21.22
N ALA A 134 -13.48 6.45 -21.55
CA ALA A 134 -13.05 6.13 -22.90
C ALA A 134 -13.49 4.72 -23.37
N PHE A 135 -13.69 3.78 -22.43
CA PHE A 135 -14.09 2.40 -22.72
C PHE A 135 -15.29 1.93 -21.87
N PRO A 136 -16.45 2.61 -21.94
CA PRO A 136 -17.54 2.41 -20.99
C PRO A 136 -18.22 1.04 -21.12
N SER A 137 -18.14 0.39 -22.28
CA SER A 137 -18.67 -0.96 -22.51
C SER A 137 -17.70 -2.07 -22.10
N ASN A 138 -16.42 -1.76 -21.89
CA ASN A 138 -15.35 -2.74 -21.67
C ASN A 138 -14.71 -2.62 -20.29
N SER A 139 -15.14 -1.66 -19.47
CA SER A 139 -14.56 -1.41 -18.16
C SER A 139 -15.57 -0.82 -17.18
N GLU A 140 -15.41 -1.17 -15.90
CA GLU A 140 -16.19 -0.65 -14.77
C GLU A 140 -15.23 -0.30 -13.63
N VAL A 141 -15.36 0.90 -13.05
CA VAL A 141 -14.61 1.27 -11.83
C VAL A 141 -15.40 0.80 -10.62
N LEU A 142 -14.84 -0.16 -9.89
CA LEU A 142 -15.47 -0.73 -8.70
C LEU A 142 -14.90 -0.12 -7.42
N GLN A 143 -15.76 0.54 -6.64
CA GLN A 143 -15.42 0.88 -5.25
C GLN A 143 -15.63 -0.36 -4.37
N LEU A 144 -14.55 -1.07 -4.07
CA LEU A 144 -14.59 -2.35 -3.36
C LEU A 144 -15.27 -2.26 -1.99
N ALA A 145 -15.09 -1.17 -1.23
CA ALA A 145 -15.74 -0.99 0.06
C ALA A 145 -17.27 -0.86 -0.05
N THR A 146 -17.74 -0.08 -1.03
CA THR A 146 -19.17 0.12 -1.31
C THR A 146 -19.82 -1.16 -1.83
N ARG A 147 -19.12 -1.88 -2.73
CA ARG A 147 -19.59 -3.16 -3.27
C ARG A 147 -19.57 -4.27 -2.23
N LEU A 148 -18.56 -4.32 -1.36
CA LEU A 148 -18.51 -5.27 -0.24
C LEU A 148 -19.67 -5.01 0.72
N LYS A 149 -19.94 -3.75 1.07
CA LYS A 149 -21.07 -3.37 1.93
C LYS A 149 -22.42 -3.77 1.31
N ALA A 150 -22.62 -3.52 0.02
CA ALA A 150 -23.82 -3.93 -0.71
C ALA A 150 -23.98 -5.47 -0.76
N ALA A 151 -22.91 -6.18 -1.11
CA ALA A 151 -22.89 -7.64 -1.16
C ALA A 151 -23.20 -8.29 0.20
N LEU A 152 -22.73 -7.68 1.30
CA LEU A 152 -23.05 -8.11 2.65
C LEU A 152 -24.50 -7.80 3.05
N SER A 153 -25.09 -6.71 2.54
CA SER A 153 -26.49 -6.36 2.81
C SER A 153 -27.52 -7.16 2.01
N GLU A 154 -27.12 -7.72 0.87
CA GLU A 154 -27.97 -8.53 -0.01
C GLU A 154 -27.85 -10.04 0.25
N ALA A 155 -26.91 -10.46 1.09
CA ALA A 155 -26.75 -11.86 1.47
C ALA A 155 -27.77 -12.23 2.55
N SER A 156 -28.55 -13.29 2.30
CA SER A 156 -29.51 -13.80 3.27
C SER A 156 -28.86 -14.77 4.26
N THR A 157 -27.71 -15.34 3.89
CA THR A 157 -26.92 -16.24 4.71
C THR A 157 -25.44 -15.85 4.72
N PHE A 158 -24.74 -16.28 5.77
CA PHE A 158 -23.29 -16.10 5.88
C PHE A 158 -22.51 -16.76 4.72
N GLY A 159 -22.97 -17.91 4.24
CA GLY A 159 -22.34 -18.59 3.09
C GLY A 159 -22.45 -17.80 1.79
N GLU A 160 -23.58 -17.13 1.56
CA GLU A 160 -23.76 -16.24 0.40
C GLU A 160 -22.90 -14.97 0.50
N ALA A 161 -22.80 -14.40 1.70
CA ALA A 161 -21.95 -13.25 1.98
C ALA A 161 -20.47 -13.56 1.68
N GLU A 162 -19.99 -14.72 2.14
CA GLU A 162 -18.61 -15.16 1.91
C GLU A 162 -18.34 -15.45 0.43
N ALA A 163 -19.24 -16.15 -0.27
CA ALA A 163 -19.10 -16.44 -1.69
C ALA A 163 -19.06 -15.17 -2.55
N ARG A 164 -19.92 -14.18 -2.24
CA ARG A 164 -19.95 -12.88 -2.93
C ARG A 164 -18.70 -12.05 -2.66
N ALA A 165 -18.23 -11.99 -1.41
CA ALA A 165 -17.00 -11.29 -1.06
C ALA A 165 -15.76 -11.91 -1.75
N ARG A 166 -15.67 -13.26 -1.79
CA ARG A 166 -14.59 -13.97 -2.49
C ARG A 166 -14.57 -13.70 -3.99
N SER A 167 -15.74 -13.64 -4.64
CA SER A 167 -15.84 -13.28 -6.06
C SER A 167 -15.31 -11.87 -6.35
N LEU A 168 -15.68 -10.89 -5.51
CA LEU A 168 -15.20 -9.51 -5.63
C LEU A 168 -13.68 -9.40 -5.42
N LEU A 169 -13.14 -10.14 -4.45
CA LEU A 169 -11.71 -10.14 -4.12
C LEU A 169 -10.85 -10.85 -5.17
N SER A 170 -11.36 -11.94 -5.76
CA SER A 170 -10.68 -12.65 -6.85
C SER A 170 -10.52 -11.80 -8.12
N CYS A 171 -11.43 -10.84 -8.35
CA CYS A 171 -11.35 -9.91 -9.46
C CYS A 171 -10.29 -8.82 -9.20
N GLY A 172 -10.15 -8.36 -7.95
CA GLY A 172 -9.15 -7.35 -7.57
C GLY A 172 -7.69 -7.86 -7.59
N THR A 173 -7.47 -9.15 -7.38
CA THR A 173 -6.11 -9.75 -7.38
C THR A 173 -5.57 -10.06 -8.77
N ALA A 174 -6.38 -9.96 -9.83
CA ALA A 174 -5.93 -10.25 -11.19
C ALA A 174 -5.09 -9.11 -11.82
N GLN A 175 -5.08 -7.91 -11.22
CA GLN A 175 -4.33 -6.75 -11.73
C GLN A 175 -3.00 -6.48 -10.99
N SER A 176 -2.71 -7.18 -9.89
CA SER A 176 -1.42 -7.10 -9.21
C SER A 176 -0.62 -8.38 -9.44
N MET A 177 0.52 -8.26 -10.13
CA MET A 177 1.55 -9.30 -10.26
C MET A 177 1.95 -9.92 -8.89
N PRO A 178 2.54 -11.14 -8.89
CA PRO A 178 2.51 -12.02 -7.73
C PRO A 178 3.49 -11.55 -6.66
N VAL A 179 2.97 -11.13 -5.50
CA VAL A 179 3.76 -11.01 -4.28
C VAL A 179 3.50 -12.26 -3.45
N ASN A 180 4.53 -13.09 -3.35
CA ASN A 180 4.49 -14.45 -2.79
C ASN A 180 3.83 -14.52 -1.39
N GLY A 181 2.91 -15.47 -1.25
CA GLY A 181 2.91 -16.42 -0.14
C GLY A 181 2.11 -16.13 1.14
N LEU A 182 1.98 -14.90 1.64
CA LEU A 182 1.37 -14.67 2.97
C LEU A 182 0.06 -13.87 2.99
N LEU A 183 -0.15 -12.99 2.00
CA LEU A 183 -1.35 -12.14 1.94
C LEU A 183 -2.67 -12.93 1.85
N PRO A 184 -2.78 -14.04 1.09
CA PRO A 184 -4.04 -14.77 0.97
C PRO A 184 -4.48 -15.44 2.29
N ARG A 185 -3.51 -15.88 3.11
CA ARG A 185 -3.78 -16.56 4.39
C ARG A 185 -4.15 -15.58 5.49
N LEU A 186 -3.49 -14.43 5.57
CA LEU A 186 -3.83 -13.38 6.53
C LEU A 186 -5.17 -12.71 6.22
N LEU A 187 -5.48 -12.49 4.93
CA LEU A 187 -6.82 -12.02 4.54
C LEU A 187 -7.89 -13.04 4.92
N SER A 188 -7.66 -14.34 4.72
CA SER A 188 -8.63 -15.37 5.12
C SER A 188 -8.90 -15.37 6.63
N ILE A 189 -7.89 -15.13 7.48
CA ILE A 189 -8.04 -15.13 8.94
C ILE A 189 -8.72 -13.83 9.44
N LEU A 190 -8.39 -12.68 8.84
CA LEU A 190 -9.06 -11.40 9.16
C LEU A 190 -10.53 -11.42 8.74
N HIS A 191 -10.86 -12.00 7.58
CA HIS A 191 -12.23 -12.11 7.07
C HIS A 191 -13.13 -12.95 8.00
N THR A 192 -12.65 -14.11 8.50
CA THR A 192 -13.45 -14.96 9.39
C THR A 192 -13.69 -14.30 10.76
N ARG A 193 -12.74 -13.50 11.26
CA ARG A 193 -12.88 -12.78 12.55
C ARG A 193 -13.76 -11.54 12.44
N LEU A 194 -13.66 -10.76 11.36
CA LEU A 194 -14.52 -9.58 11.15
C LEU A 194 -15.99 -9.99 10.93
N LEU A 195 -16.23 -11.05 10.14
CA LEU A 195 -17.59 -11.51 9.86
C LEU A 195 -18.25 -12.14 11.10
N ARG A 196 -17.49 -12.83 11.97
CA ARG A 196 -18.00 -13.33 13.26
C ARG A 196 -18.29 -12.24 14.29
N SER A 197 -17.55 -11.13 14.30
CA SER A 197 -17.77 -10.06 15.29
C SER A 197 -18.97 -9.17 14.95
N ILE A 198 -19.34 -9.10 13.67
CA ILE A 198 -20.46 -8.29 13.17
C ILE A 198 -21.80 -9.07 13.25
N TRP A 199 -21.78 -10.40 13.05
CA TRP A 199 -23.00 -11.22 13.00
C TRP A 199 -23.91 -11.16 14.25
N PRO A 200 -23.42 -11.19 15.50
CA PRO A 200 -24.30 -11.13 16.67
C PRO A 200 -24.93 -9.75 16.94
N ARG A 201 -24.62 -8.73 16.12
CA ARG A 201 -25.19 -7.37 16.23
C ARG A 201 -26.29 -7.06 15.21
N MET A 202 -26.65 -8.02 14.36
CA MET A 202 -27.81 -7.84 13.47
C MET A 202 -29.11 -8.17 14.23
N PRO A 203 -30.16 -7.33 14.13
CA PRO A 203 -31.44 -7.64 14.74
C PRO A 203 -32.03 -8.92 14.12
N PRO A 204 -32.72 -9.78 14.91
CA PRO A 204 -33.35 -10.97 14.37
C PRO A 204 -34.41 -10.56 13.35
N LEU A 205 -34.20 -10.96 12.09
CA LEU A 205 -35.16 -10.71 11.02
C LEU A 205 -36.35 -11.66 11.22
N LEU A 206 -37.53 -11.07 11.42
CA LEU A 206 -38.80 -11.78 11.45
C LEU A 206 -39.02 -12.51 10.11
N PRO A 207 -39.58 -13.73 10.13
CA PRO A 207 -39.84 -14.49 8.92
C PRO A 207 -40.91 -13.80 8.06
N ARG A 208 -40.69 -13.77 6.75
CA ARG A 208 -41.75 -13.63 5.75
C ARG A 208 -42.11 -15.00 5.22
#